data_AF-A0A7V9C0D7-F1
#
_entry.id   AF-A0A7V9C0D7-F1
#
_cell.length_a   1.000
_cell.length_b   1.000
_cell.length_c   1.000
_cell.angle_alpha   90.00
_cell.angle_beta   90.00
_cell.angle_gamma   90.00
#
_symmetry.space_group_name_H-M   'P 1'
#
loop_
_entity.id
_entity.type
_entity.pdbx_description
1 polymer ?
#
loop_
_entity_poly.entity_id
_entity_poly.type
_entity_poly.pdbx_seq_one_letter_code
_entity_poly.pdbx_strand_id
1 'polypeptide(L)'
;MRKFVRRVFRLGLLAGIGYAVWRYFEKQRSASGVGWEAQPFPYPPQPRESAEGKAPPSRPLAGDAQPAGATAWVEPNGDTCPATHPVKAKMSSKIFHVRGGTNYERTKPDRCYRDEAAAESDGLRKAAR
;
A
#
# COMPACT_ATOMS: atom_id res chain seq x y z
N MET A 1 -11.59 -23.91 42.26
CA MET A 1 -11.77 -23.26 40.93
C MET A 1 -11.02 -21.93 40.77
N ARG A 2 -11.10 -20.94 41.69
CA ARG A 2 -10.41 -19.63 41.55
C ARG A 2 -8.88 -19.69 41.34
N LYS A 3 -8.19 -20.68 41.94
CA LYS A 3 -6.73 -20.88 41.74
C LYS A 3 -6.40 -21.40 40.33
N PHE A 4 -7.29 -22.16 39.71
CA PHE A 4 -7.12 -22.71 38.36
C PHE A 4 -7.33 -21.61 37.30
N VAL A 5 -8.37 -20.79 37.47
CA VAL A 5 -8.63 -19.61 36.64
C VAL A 5 -7.45 -18.63 36.67
N ARG A 6 -6.88 -18.37 37.86
CA ARG A 6 -5.68 -17.52 37.99
C ARG A 6 -4.44 -18.09 37.29
N ARG A 7 -4.28 -19.43 37.24
CA ARG A 7 -3.16 -20.06 36.53
C ARG A 7 -3.33 -19.97 35.02
N VAL A 8 -4.53 -20.22 34.49
CA VAL A 8 -4.82 -20.07 33.05
C VAL A 8 -4.62 -18.63 32.60
N PHE A 9 -5.08 -17.65 33.40
CA PHE A 9 -4.90 -16.24 33.08
C PHE A 9 -3.42 -15.81 33.08
N ARG A 10 -2.61 -16.30 34.04
CA ARG A 10 -1.16 -16.04 34.06
C ARG A 10 -0.44 -16.66 32.87
N LEU A 11 -0.82 -17.88 32.47
CA LEU A 11 -0.26 -18.53 31.29
C LEU A 11 -0.61 -17.75 30.00
N GLY A 12 -1.85 -17.26 29.88
CA GLY A 12 -2.25 -16.40 28.77
C GLY A 12 -1.47 -15.08 28.74
N LEU A 13 -1.24 -14.46 29.90
CA LEU A 13 -0.46 -13.21 29.99
C LEU A 13 1.00 -13.41 29.61
N LEU A 14 1.63 -14.52 30.05
CA LEU A 14 3.00 -14.87 29.66
C LEU A 14 3.12 -15.17 28.16
N ALA A 15 2.15 -15.90 27.59
CA ALA A 15 2.11 -16.17 26.16
C ALA A 15 1.95 -14.87 25.34
N GLY A 16 1.09 -13.95 25.79
CA GLY A 16 0.90 -12.65 25.16
C GLY A 16 2.16 -11.77 25.18
N ILE A 17 2.87 -11.73 26.31
CA ILE A 17 4.14 -11.00 26.42
C ILE A 17 5.19 -11.62 25.50
N GLY A 18 5.34 -12.95 25.51
CA GLY A 18 6.26 -13.65 24.62
C GLY A 18 5.99 -13.36 23.15
N TYR A 19 4.71 -13.37 22.75
CA TYR A 19 4.31 -13.03 21.38
C TYR A 19 4.64 -11.58 21.02
N ALA A 20 4.39 -10.63 21.93
CA ALA A 20 4.71 -9.22 21.70
C ALA A 20 6.23 -8.99 21.51
N VAL A 21 7.05 -9.64 22.33
CA VAL A 21 8.53 -9.58 22.22
C VAL A 21 9.00 -10.20 20.90
N TRP A 22 8.46 -11.37 20.53
CA TRP A 22 8.80 -12.03 19.27
C TRP A 22 8.46 -11.15 18.06
N ARG A 23 7.24 -10.59 18.02
CA ARG A 23 6.77 -9.69 16.95
C ARG A 23 7.61 -8.41 16.88
N TYR A 24 8.10 -7.90 18.01
CA TYR A 24 9.01 -6.76 18.04
C TYR A 24 10.36 -7.09 17.40
N PHE A 25 10.95 -8.24 17.74
CA PHE A 25 12.20 -8.71 17.14
C PHE A 25 12.09 -8.99 15.64
N GLU A 26 10.97 -9.53 15.20
CA GLU A 26 10.72 -9.78 13.77
C GLU A 26 10.67 -8.48 12.96
N LYS A 27 10.02 -7.44 13.49
CA LYS A 27 10.08 -6.09 12.91
C LYS A 27 11.50 -5.54 12.82
N GLN A 28 12.33 -5.76 13.83
CA GLN A 28 13.72 -5.31 13.82
C GLN A 28 14.58 -6.07 12.80
N ARG A 29 14.32 -7.37 12.57
CA ARG A 29 15.04 -8.14 11.54
C ARG A 29 14.75 -7.62 10.14
N SER A 30 13.51 -7.19 9.87
CA SER A 30 13.14 -6.54 8.61
C SER A 30 13.80 -5.18 8.40
N ALA A 31 14.33 -4.55 9.46
CA ALA A 31 15.04 -3.27 9.40
C ALA A 31 16.53 -3.42 9.08
N SER A 32 17.01 -4.61 8.74
CA SER A 32 18.34 -4.78 8.14
C SER A 32 18.33 -4.25 6.70
N GLY A 33 18.26 -2.92 6.58
CA GLY A 33 18.25 -2.13 5.34
C GLY A 33 19.60 -2.13 4.61
N VAL A 34 20.24 -3.28 4.53
CA VAL A 34 21.45 -3.48 3.73
C VAL A 34 20.98 -3.89 2.33
N GLY A 35 20.57 -2.89 1.55
CA GLY A 35 20.28 -3.07 0.14
C GLY A 35 21.57 -3.04 -0.68
N TRP A 36 21.67 -3.89 -1.69
CA TRP A 36 22.76 -3.84 -2.67
C TRP A 36 22.28 -3.05 -3.89
N GLU A 37 22.77 -1.82 -4.07
CA GLU A 37 22.51 -1.02 -5.26
C GLU A 37 23.55 -1.39 -6.34
N ALA A 38 23.09 -1.93 -7.48
CA ALA A 38 23.96 -2.21 -8.61
C ALA A 38 24.36 -0.88 -9.28
N GLN A 39 25.59 -0.42 -9.05
CA GLN A 39 26.14 0.76 -9.73
C GLN A 39 26.45 0.43 -11.21
N PRO A 40 26.31 1.39 -12.13
CA PRO A 40 26.73 1.22 -13.52
C PRO A 40 28.24 0.98 -13.61
N PHE A 41 28.63 0.10 -14.52
CA PHE A 41 30.03 -0.21 -14.82
C PHE A 41 30.81 1.08 -15.12
N PRO A 42 32.05 1.30 -14.61
CA PRO A 42 33.04 0.31 -14.16
C PRO A 42 33.26 0.19 -12.64
N TYR A 43 32.38 0.72 -11.79
CA TYR A 43 32.63 0.76 -10.35
C TYR A 43 32.15 -0.51 -9.61
N PRO A 44 32.92 -1.03 -8.62
CA PRO A 44 32.46 -2.14 -7.78
C PRO A 44 31.31 -1.70 -6.88
N PRO A 45 30.35 -2.60 -6.55
CA PRO A 45 29.25 -2.28 -5.66
C PRO A 45 29.78 -1.93 -4.26
N GLN A 46 29.36 -0.79 -3.72
CA GLN A 46 29.73 -0.38 -2.36
C GLN A 46 28.59 -0.69 -1.37
N PRO A 47 28.88 -1.25 -0.19
CA PRO A 47 27.91 -1.31 0.90
C PRO A 47 27.63 0.13 1.36
N ARG A 48 26.48 0.69 1.00
CA ARG A 48 25.99 1.90 1.64
C ARG A 48 25.01 1.49 2.72
N GLU A 49 25.26 1.97 3.94
CA GLU A 49 24.21 2.06 4.94
C GLU A 49 23.09 2.88 4.29
N SER A 50 21.91 2.28 4.13
CA SER A 50 20.74 3.00 3.61
C SER A 50 20.43 4.13 4.57
N ALA A 51 21.03 5.29 4.31
CA ALA A 51 20.72 6.57 4.94
C ALA A 51 19.33 6.97 4.46
N GLU A 52 18.31 6.32 5.00
CA GLU A 52 16.99 6.91 5.05
C GLU A 52 17.14 8.24 5.81
N GLY A 53 17.00 9.38 5.14
CA GLY A 53 16.67 10.62 5.85
C GLY A 53 17.49 11.90 5.61
N LYS A 54 18.45 11.97 4.67
CA LYS A 54 18.97 13.29 4.25
C LYS A 54 19.50 13.30 2.82
N ALA A 55 18.59 13.33 1.86
CA ALA A 55 18.93 13.74 0.51
C ALA A 55 19.46 15.19 0.55
N PRO A 56 20.55 15.51 -0.18
CA PRO A 56 20.94 16.91 -0.42
C PRO A 56 19.77 17.65 -1.10
N PRO A 57 19.66 18.99 -0.95
CA PRO A 57 18.63 19.76 -1.65
C PRO A 57 18.91 19.74 -3.16
N SER A 58 18.42 18.70 -3.83
CA SER A 58 18.34 18.61 -5.27
C SER A 58 17.35 19.66 -5.72
N ARG A 59 17.90 20.73 -6.30
CA ARG A 59 17.22 21.75 -7.09
C ARG A 59 16.04 21.13 -7.87
N PRO A 60 14.82 21.69 -7.80
CA PRO A 60 13.68 21.11 -8.50
C PRO A 60 13.84 21.37 -10.00
N LEU A 61 14.32 20.36 -10.73
CA LEU A 61 14.06 20.23 -12.15
C LEU A 61 12.74 19.46 -12.26
N ALA A 62 11.75 20.16 -12.81
CA ALA A 62 10.38 19.73 -13.01
C ALA A 62 10.26 18.30 -13.58
N GLY A 63 9.29 17.57 -13.06
CA GLY A 63 8.92 16.22 -13.49
C GLY A 63 8.21 15.48 -12.36
N ASP A 64 7.00 15.93 -12.05
CA ASP A 64 6.00 15.42 -11.11
C ASP A 64 6.23 14.01 -10.53
N ALA A 65 7.10 13.90 -9.53
CA ALA A 65 7.07 12.79 -8.58
C ALA A 65 6.10 13.15 -7.46
N GLN A 66 4.80 12.95 -7.72
CA GLN A 66 3.77 12.99 -6.70
C GLN A 66 4.17 12.00 -5.58
N PRO A 67 4.12 12.40 -4.29
CA PRO A 67 4.60 11.58 -3.18
C PRO A 67 3.96 10.19 -3.20
N ALA A 68 4.62 9.15 -2.66
CA ALA A 68 4.03 7.82 -2.47
C ALA A 68 2.89 7.78 -1.40
N GLY A 69 2.14 8.87 -1.29
CA GLY A 69 0.81 9.02 -0.71
C GLY A 69 -0.13 9.83 -1.63
N ALA A 70 0.26 9.99 -2.90
CA ALA A 70 -0.57 10.44 -3.99
C ALA A 70 -1.74 9.48 -4.05
N THR A 71 -2.90 10.00 -3.72
CA THR A 71 -4.19 9.38 -3.97
C THR A 71 -4.14 8.61 -5.30
N ALA A 72 -4.08 7.27 -5.27
CA ALA A 72 -3.98 6.43 -6.48
C ALA A 72 -5.25 6.48 -7.34
N TRP A 73 -6.18 7.34 -6.94
CA TRP A 73 -7.44 7.63 -7.56
C TRP A 73 -7.59 9.13 -7.77
N VAL A 74 -8.35 9.49 -8.79
CA VAL A 74 -8.69 10.86 -9.18
C VAL A 74 -10.19 11.05 -9.04
N GLU A 75 -10.61 12.28 -8.68
CA GLU A 75 -12.02 12.67 -8.68
C GLU A 75 -12.59 12.57 -10.12
N PRO A 76 -13.74 11.93 -10.31
CA PRO A 76 -14.40 11.92 -11.61
C PRO A 76 -14.93 13.30 -12.00
N ASN A 77 -14.86 13.60 -13.30
CA ASN A 77 -15.54 14.77 -13.86
C ASN A 77 -17.01 14.41 -14.13
N GLY A 78 -17.82 14.44 -13.07
CA GLY A 78 -19.22 14.02 -13.10
C GLY A 78 -19.34 12.52 -13.34
N ASP A 79 -19.92 12.12 -14.48
CA ASP A 79 -20.15 10.70 -14.79
C ASP A 79 -18.97 10.04 -15.55
N THR A 80 -17.89 10.80 -15.81
CA THR A 80 -16.78 10.38 -16.67
C THR A 80 -15.43 10.42 -15.95
N CYS A 81 -14.66 9.36 -16.13
CA CYS A 81 -13.26 9.30 -15.70
C CYS A 81 -12.31 9.72 -16.83
N PRO A 82 -11.17 10.38 -16.52
CA PRO A 82 -10.16 10.72 -17.52
C PRO A 82 -9.54 9.45 -18.11
N ALA A 83 -9.00 9.56 -19.34
CA ALA A 83 -8.39 8.41 -20.03
C ALA A 83 -7.19 7.79 -19.27
N THR A 84 -6.54 8.58 -18.41
CA THR A 84 -5.48 8.14 -17.50
C THR A 84 -5.98 7.21 -16.39
N HIS A 85 -7.27 7.27 -16.05
CA HIS A 85 -7.88 6.50 -14.96
C HIS A 85 -9.15 5.78 -15.44
N PRO A 86 -8.99 4.71 -16.25
CA PRO A 86 -10.12 4.04 -16.90
C PRO A 86 -10.92 3.11 -16.00
N VAL A 87 -10.57 2.97 -14.72
CA VAL A 87 -11.27 2.11 -13.77
C VAL A 87 -12.25 2.96 -12.97
N LYS A 88 -13.55 2.76 -13.22
CA LYS A 88 -14.63 3.45 -12.52
C LYS A 88 -14.96 2.75 -11.22
N ALA A 89 -14.60 3.32 -10.08
CA ALA A 89 -14.96 2.77 -8.78
C ALA A 89 -16.19 3.44 -8.19
N LYS A 90 -17.05 2.63 -7.58
CA LYS A 90 -18.24 3.08 -6.86
C LYS A 90 -18.10 2.67 -5.39
N MET A 91 -17.85 3.65 -4.54
CA MET A 91 -17.58 3.48 -3.11
C MET A 91 -18.83 2.99 -2.37
N SER A 92 -20.02 3.40 -2.80
CA SER A 92 -21.28 2.94 -2.21
C SER A 92 -21.49 1.43 -2.24
N SER A 93 -20.95 0.73 -3.25
CA SER A 93 -21.07 -0.73 -3.38
C SER A 93 -19.73 -1.46 -3.26
N LYS A 94 -18.64 -0.71 -3.01
CA LYS A 94 -17.25 -1.18 -2.98
C LYS A 94 -16.87 -2.01 -4.20
N ILE A 95 -17.35 -1.63 -5.38
CA ILE A 95 -17.04 -2.29 -6.65
C ILE A 95 -16.35 -1.35 -7.62
N PHE A 96 -15.51 -1.91 -8.48
CA PHE A 96 -14.97 -1.19 -9.63
C PHE A 96 -15.40 -1.83 -10.95
N HIS A 97 -15.55 -0.97 -11.96
CA HIS A 97 -15.92 -1.32 -13.32
C HIS A 97 -14.77 -0.97 -14.26
N VAL A 98 -14.47 -1.89 -15.15
CA VAL A 98 -13.42 -1.76 -16.16
C VAL A 98 -14.02 -1.56 -17.54
N ARG A 99 -13.26 -0.94 -18.44
CA ARG A 99 -13.67 -0.74 -19.83
C ARG A 99 -13.96 -2.10 -20.47
N GLY A 100 -15.17 -2.27 -21.01
CA GLY A 100 -15.67 -3.55 -21.53
C GLY A 100 -16.56 -4.36 -20.57
N GLY A 101 -16.77 -3.90 -19.34
CA GLY A 101 -17.80 -4.46 -18.45
C GLY A 101 -19.19 -3.92 -18.78
N THR A 102 -20.24 -4.76 -18.63
CA THR A 102 -21.63 -4.45 -18.97
C THR A 102 -22.19 -3.20 -18.28
N ASN A 103 -21.62 -2.86 -17.13
CA ASN A 103 -22.05 -1.74 -16.30
C ASN A 103 -21.20 -0.47 -16.49
N TYR A 104 -20.14 -0.53 -17.29
CA TYR A 104 -19.14 0.55 -17.35
C TYR A 104 -19.72 1.89 -17.85
N GLU A 105 -20.61 1.84 -18.84
CA GLU A 105 -21.19 3.05 -19.45
C GLU A 105 -22.23 3.72 -18.55
N ARG A 106 -23.01 2.93 -17.79
CA ARG A 106 -24.08 3.42 -16.92
C ARG A 106 -23.65 3.74 -15.49
N THR A 107 -22.48 3.25 -15.06
CA THR A 107 -22.00 3.52 -13.70
C THR A 107 -21.45 4.94 -13.60
N LYS A 108 -22.00 5.68 -12.64
CA LYS A 108 -21.44 6.92 -12.12
C LYS A 108 -20.31 6.59 -11.14
N PRO A 109 -19.04 6.86 -11.48
CA PRO A 109 -17.92 6.64 -10.58
C PRO A 109 -17.96 7.64 -9.41
N ASP A 110 -17.57 7.19 -8.23
CA ASP A 110 -17.22 8.06 -7.10
C ASP A 110 -15.70 8.36 -7.11
N ARG A 111 -14.90 7.41 -7.64
CA ARG A 111 -13.45 7.50 -7.78
C ARG A 111 -12.99 6.87 -9.09
N CYS A 112 -11.93 7.39 -9.69
CA CYS A 112 -11.33 6.86 -10.90
C CYS A 112 -9.92 6.35 -10.63
N TYR A 113 -9.64 5.08 -10.93
CA TYR A 113 -8.32 4.46 -10.74
C TYR A 113 -7.61 4.25 -12.07
N ARG A 114 -6.27 4.25 -12.03
CA ARG A 114 -5.42 3.98 -13.19
C ARG A 114 -5.49 2.52 -13.61
N ASP A 115 -5.47 1.61 -12.63
CA ASP A 115 -5.42 0.18 -12.83
C ASP A 115 -6.31 -0.57 -11.82
N GLU A 116 -6.61 -1.83 -12.13
CA GLU A 116 -7.42 -2.70 -11.26
C GLU A 116 -6.69 -2.96 -9.94
N ALA A 117 -5.36 -3.04 -9.96
CA ALA A 117 -4.54 -3.28 -8.77
C ALA A 117 -4.66 -2.15 -7.74
N ALA A 118 -4.67 -0.89 -8.17
CA ALA A 118 -4.89 0.26 -7.28
C ALA A 118 -6.29 0.22 -6.66
N ALA A 119 -7.30 -0.17 -7.42
CA ALA A 119 -8.66 -0.33 -6.89
C ALA A 119 -8.74 -1.47 -5.87
N GLU A 120 -8.12 -2.62 -6.16
CA GLU A 120 -8.06 -3.77 -5.24
C GLU A 120 -7.28 -3.43 -3.95
N SER A 121 -6.20 -2.65 -4.06
CA SER A 121 -5.43 -2.16 -2.91
C SER A 121 -6.26 -1.27 -1.97
N ASP A 122 -7.25 -0.56 -2.51
CA ASP A 122 -8.20 0.26 -1.75
C ASP A 122 -9.40 -0.57 -1.21
N GLY A 123 -9.36 -1.90 -1.38
CA GLY A 123 -10.38 -2.83 -0.90
C GLY A 123 -11.64 -2.90 -1.76
N LEU A 124 -11.56 -2.43 -3.02
CA LEU A 124 -12.64 -2.55 -3.99
C LEU A 124 -12.58 -3.92 -4.67
N ARG A 125 -13.74 -4.51 -4.99
CA ARG A 125 -13.82 -5.77 -5.75
C ARG A 125 -14.23 -5.51 -7.21
N LYS A 126 -13.79 -6.37 -8.12
CA LYS A 126 -14.23 -6.30 -9.52
C LYS A 126 -15.73 -6.54 -9.63
N ALA A 127 -16.43 -5.70 -10.39
CA ALA A 127 -17.83 -5.93 -10.72
C ALA A 127 -17.94 -7.23 -11.53
N ALA A 128 -18.97 -8.03 -11.22
CA ALA A 128 -19.32 -9.18 -12.04
C ALA A 128 -19.57 -8.69 -13.48
N ARG A 129 -19.06 -9.45 -14.46
CA ARG A 129 -19.20 -9.13 -15.89
C ARG A 129 -20.67 -9.05 -16.27
#